data_AF-A0AAV5NYM0-F1
#
_entry.id   AF-A0AAV5NYM0-F1
#
_cell.length_a   1.000
_cell.length_b   1.000
_cell.length_c   1.000
_cell.angle_alpha   90.00
_cell.angle_beta   90.00
_cell.angle_gamma   90.00
#
_symmetry.space_group_name_H-M   'P 1'
#
loop_
_entity.id
_entity.type
_entity.pdbx_description
1 polymer ?
#
loop_
_entity_poly.entity_id
_entity_poly.type
_entity_poly.pdbx_seq_one_letter_code
_entity_poly.pdbx_strand_id
1 'polypeptide(L)'
;MASVTIKNLDIIFGQNDLDRTLEMLDQGKTRQEISNETGDIVGVHNASLEVKEGEICVLMGLSGSGKSSLLRAINGLNTTTRGELVVEYDGEQTDIATCDRDTLRTIRANCVSMVFQKFALMPWLTVVENVAFGLEMKGIAKGVRISKAMEQLEMVGLAEWSEKYPHELSGGMQQRVGLARAFSMDADVLLMDEPFSALDPLIRNQLQDELLELQTRLKKTIIFVSHDLDEALKLGTNIAIMESARIIQQGKPEDIVLRPSTEYVREFVAHTNPLNVLCGESLMTPAKELAVNDDRYYLDHEKRSWVTVSLKGEVMSAGSQHAGDIHLLKWNQEVDIEALSVESLVVASPSITMREALEIRYRTGRPIVIEENGRICGVLSDKDFYHALLGKHFSQVSEG
;
A
#
# COMPACT_ATOMS: atom_id res chain seq x y z
N MET A 1 -10.89 -12.15 -6.69
CA MET A 1 -12.11 -11.82 -5.91
C MET A 1 -11.66 -11.07 -4.66
N ALA A 2 -12.56 -10.65 -3.76
CA ALA A 2 -12.17 -9.96 -2.53
C ALA A 2 -11.77 -10.99 -1.45
N SER A 3 -10.51 -11.02 -1.03
CA SER A 3 -10.07 -11.93 0.03
C SER A 3 -10.61 -11.54 1.40
N VAL A 4 -10.79 -10.24 1.64
CA VAL A 4 -11.35 -9.70 2.89
C VAL A 4 -12.33 -8.60 2.55
N THR A 5 -13.54 -8.69 3.10
CA THR A 5 -14.60 -7.68 2.96
C THR A 5 -15.12 -7.26 4.32
N ILE A 6 -15.09 -5.97 4.59
CA ILE A 6 -15.60 -5.33 5.81
C ILE A 6 -16.72 -4.39 5.40
N LYS A 7 -17.89 -4.50 6.03
CA LYS A 7 -19.03 -3.60 5.77
C LYS A 7 -19.60 -3.05 7.06
N ASN A 8 -19.62 -1.72 7.16
CA ASN A 8 -20.25 -0.94 8.22
C ASN A 8 -19.89 -1.46 9.62
N LEU A 9 -18.61 -1.78 9.81
CA LEU A 9 -18.10 -2.46 10.99
C LEU A 9 -17.95 -1.47 12.15
N ASP A 10 -18.53 -1.81 13.30
CA ASP A 10 -18.31 -1.14 14.58
C ASP A 10 -17.64 -2.09 15.57
N ILE A 11 -16.68 -1.56 16.31
CA ILE A 11 -16.02 -2.25 17.41
C ILE A 11 -16.06 -1.34 18.62
N ILE A 12 -16.80 -1.75 19.64
CA ILE A 12 -16.91 -1.05 20.92
C ILE A 12 -16.24 -1.89 22.01
N PHE A 13 -15.36 -1.26 22.78
CA PHE A 13 -14.73 -1.85 23.96
C PHE A 13 -15.42 -1.34 25.22
N GLY A 14 -15.76 -2.26 26.11
CA GLY A 14 -16.64 -1.98 27.25
C GLY A 14 -17.96 -2.73 27.10
N GLN A 15 -18.71 -2.83 28.18
CA GLN A 15 -20.03 -3.46 28.22
C GLN A 15 -20.94 -2.69 29.20
N ASN A 16 -20.80 -1.37 29.27
CA ASN A 16 -21.56 -0.58 30.24
C ASN A 16 -22.98 -0.29 29.73
N ASP A 17 -23.12 0.29 28.54
CA ASP A 17 -24.43 0.61 27.95
C ASP A 17 -24.37 0.58 26.40
N LEU A 18 -24.26 -0.62 25.85
CA LEU A 18 -24.02 -0.83 24.42
C LEU A 18 -25.11 -0.22 23.54
N ASP A 19 -26.38 -0.38 23.93
CA ASP A 19 -27.51 0.14 23.17
C ASP A 19 -27.44 1.68 23.11
N ARG A 20 -27.15 2.32 24.25
CA ARG A 20 -26.95 3.78 24.30
C ARG A 20 -25.74 4.21 23.48
N THR A 21 -24.62 3.47 23.54
CA THR A 21 -23.43 3.75 22.73
C THR A 21 -23.77 3.72 21.24
N LEU A 22 -24.51 2.72 20.77
CA LEU A 22 -24.92 2.58 19.37
C LEU A 22 -25.87 3.72 18.95
N GLU A 23 -26.84 4.09 19.77
CA GLU A 23 -27.71 5.26 19.52
C GLU A 23 -26.89 6.56 19.36
N MET A 24 -25.92 6.78 20.25
CA MET A 24 -25.08 7.97 20.20
C MET A 24 -24.16 7.98 18.96
N LEU A 25 -23.65 6.82 18.55
CA LEU A 25 -22.88 6.69 17.31
C LEU A 25 -23.72 7.05 16.08
N ASP A 26 -24.95 6.55 16.01
CA ASP A 26 -25.88 6.83 14.91
C ASP A 26 -26.31 8.30 14.89
N GLN A 27 -26.33 8.97 16.04
CA GLN A 27 -26.52 10.43 16.17
C GLN A 27 -25.27 11.25 15.78
N GLY A 28 -24.15 10.60 15.45
CA GLY A 28 -22.92 11.26 15.06
C GLY A 28 -22.11 11.85 16.22
N LYS A 29 -22.34 11.39 17.45
CA LYS A 29 -21.56 11.82 18.62
C LYS A 29 -20.09 11.43 18.51
N THR A 30 -19.24 12.25 19.13
CA THR A 30 -17.80 12.02 19.16
C THR A 30 -17.43 10.91 20.13
N ARG A 31 -16.25 10.29 19.93
CA ARG A 31 -15.71 9.25 20.83
C ARG A 31 -15.62 9.74 22.28
N GLN A 32 -15.27 11.00 22.48
CA GLN A 32 -15.12 11.58 23.81
C GLN A 32 -16.48 11.79 24.50
N GLU A 33 -17.49 12.27 23.79
CA GLU A 33 -18.85 12.38 24.33
C GLU A 33 -19.39 11.02 24.76
N ILE A 34 -19.24 10.02 23.89
CA ILE A 34 -19.68 8.65 24.15
C ILE A 34 -18.95 8.06 25.37
N SER A 35 -17.63 8.20 25.42
CA SER A 35 -16.84 7.68 26.55
C SER A 35 -17.18 8.37 27.86
N ASN A 36 -17.48 9.67 27.85
CA ASN A 36 -17.87 10.40 29.05
C ASN A 36 -19.28 10.02 29.54
N GLU A 37 -20.22 9.70 28.64
CA GLU A 37 -21.61 9.39 28.99
C GLU A 37 -21.81 7.90 29.34
N THR A 38 -21.19 7.00 28.58
CA THR A 38 -21.39 5.55 28.69
C THR A 38 -20.24 4.83 29.39
N GLY A 39 -19.03 5.41 29.41
CA GLY A 39 -17.81 4.72 29.84
C GLY A 39 -17.24 3.76 28.79
N ASP A 40 -17.91 3.58 27.65
CA ASP A 40 -17.48 2.69 26.57
C ASP A 40 -16.52 3.41 25.60
N ILE A 41 -15.58 2.64 25.02
CA ILE A 41 -14.55 3.13 24.12
C ILE A 41 -14.84 2.63 22.71
N VAL A 42 -15.15 3.56 21.81
CA VAL A 42 -15.31 3.26 20.39
C VAL A 42 -13.94 3.00 19.77
N GLY A 43 -13.70 1.77 19.33
CA GLY A 43 -12.47 1.32 18.69
C GLY A 43 -12.47 1.49 17.18
N VAL A 44 -13.59 1.14 16.54
CA VAL A 44 -13.85 1.32 15.10
C VAL A 44 -15.31 1.75 14.94
N HIS A 45 -15.58 2.66 14.02
CA HIS A 45 -16.92 3.14 13.72
C HIS A 45 -17.19 3.20 12.21
N ASN A 46 -18.23 2.48 11.79
CA ASN A 46 -18.77 2.39 10.45
C ASN A 46 -17.68 2.20 9.37
N ALA A 47 -16.74 1.28 9.63
CA ALA A 47 -15.66 1.01 8.70
C ALA A 47 -16.12 0.06 7.58
N SER A 48 -15.84 0.44 6.34
CA SER A 48 -16.06 -0.40 5.16
C SER A 48 -14.78 -0.43 4.33
N LEU A 49 -14.31 -1.63 4.01
CA LEU A 49 -13.05 -1.88 3.32
C LEU A 49 -13.16 -3.19 2.53
N GLU A 50 -12.68 -3.19 1.29
CA GLU A 50 -12.57 -4.37 0.47
C GLU A 50 -11.11 -4.54 0.06
N VAL A 51 -10.53 -5.71 0.32
CA VAL A 51 -9.15 -6.04 -0.03
C VAL A 51 -9.15 -7.23 -0.97
N LYS A 52 -8.64 -7.02 -2.18
CA LYS A 52 -8.61 -8.04 -3.23
C LYS A 52 -7.46 -9.01 -3.05
N GLU A 53 -7.59 -10.15 -3.70
CA GLU A 53 -6.51 -11.14 -3.78
C GLU A 53 -5.24 -10.53 -4.37
N GLY A 54 -4.11 -10.76 -3.69
CA GLY A 54 -2.83 -10.20 -4.07
C GLY A 54 -2.73 -8.69 -3.88
N GLU A 55 -3.66 -8.05 -3.17
CA GLU A 55 -3.57 -6.64 -2.84
C GLU A 55 -2.73 -6.43 -1.56
N ILE A 56 -1.93 -5.37 -1.52
CA ILE A 56 -1.34 -4.86 -0.29
C ILE A 56 -2.16 -3.64 0.14
N CYS A 57 -3.03 -3.84 1.13
CA CYS A 57 -3.83 -2.78 1.72
C CYS A 57 -3.13 -2.24 2.97
N VAL A 58 -2.82 -0.95 2.96
CA VAL A 58 -2.15 -0.28 4.08
C VAL A 58 -3.14 0.53 4.90
N LEU A 59 -3.32 0.18 6.18
CA LEU A 59 -4.08 0.94 7.15
C LEU A 59 -3.18 1.98 7.80
N MET A 60 -3.52 3.26 7.59
CA MET A 60 -2.75 4.42 8.04
C MET A 60 -3.50 5.28 9.05
N GLY A 61 -2.77 6.12 9.79
CA GLY A 61 -3.34 7.11 10.71
C GLY A 61 -2.60 7.17 12.04
N LEU A 62 -2.96 8.14 12.88
CA LEU A 62 -2.31 8.36 14.18
C LEU A 62 -2.55 7.22 15.18
N SER A 63 -1.72 7.15 16.22
CA SER A 63 -1.94 6.23 17.35
C SER A 63 -3.34 6.42 17.93
N GLY A 64 -4.03 5.31 18.23
CA GLY A 64 -5.40 5.32 18.76
C GLY A 64 -6.50 5.56 17.72
N SER A 65 -6.19 5.60 16.42
CA SER A 65 -7.20 5.78 15.36
C SER A 65 -8.06 4.55 15.04
N GLY A 66 -7.73 3.37 15.58
CA GLY A 66 -8.50 2.13 15.41
C GLY A 66 -7.90 1.08 14.48
N LYS A 67 -6.75 1.34 13.85
CA LYS A 67 -6.08 0.45 12.87
C LYS A 67 -5.85 -0.97 13.38
N SER A 68 -5.12 -1.10 14.49
CA SER A 68 -4.84 -2.41 15.10
C SER A 68 -6.11 -3.09 15.60
N SER A 69 -7.13 -2.31 15.97
CA SER A 69 -8.42 -2.86 16.38
C SER A 69 -9.17 -3.50 15.21
N LEU A 70 -9.17 -2.82 14.05
CA LEU A 70 -9.73 -3.32 12.80
C LEU A 70 -8.95 -4.55 12.30
N LEU A 71 -7.62 -4.48 12.29
CA LEU A 71 -6.75 -5.60 11.90
C LEU A 71 -7.00 -6.85 12.76
N ARG A 72 -7.12 -6.68 14.08
CA ARG A 72 -7.41 -7.78 15.02
C ARG A 72 -8.80 -8.36 14.85
N ALA A 73 -9.78 -7.58 14.40
CA ALA A 73 -11.12 -8.09 14.10
C ALA A 73 -11.10 -9.06 12.90
N ILE A 74 -10.25 -8.80 11.90
CA ILE A 74 -10.09 -9.74 10.76
C ILE A 74 -9.59 -11.10 11.24
N ASN A 75 -8.71 -11.14 12.25
CA ASN A 75 -8.24 -12.37 12.87
C ASN A 75 -9.20 -12.95 13.93
N GLY A 76 -10.37 -12.32 14.16
CA GLY A 76 -11.32 -12.69 15.21
C GLY A 76 -10.81 -12.51 16.65
N LEU A 77 -9.78 -11.68 16.86
CA LEU A 77 -9.25 -11.38 18.20
C LEU A 77 -10.02 -10.27 18.91
N ASN A 78 -10.62 -9.36 18.15
CA ASN A 78 -11.57 -8.37 18.66
C ASN A 78 -12.98 -8.74 18.22
N THR A 79 -13.94 -8.66 19.14
CA THR A 79 -15.34 -8.94 18.83
C THR A 79 -15.95 -7.78 18.05
N THR A 80 -16.56 -8.10 16.92
CA THR A 80 -17.39 -7.17 16.15
C THR A 80 -18.67 -6.85 16.91
N THR A 81 -19.02 -5.58 17.03
CA THR A 81 -20.27 -5.13 17.66
C THR A 81 -21.41 -5.04 16.64
N ARG A 82 -21.16 -4.42 15.49
CA ARG A 82 -22.11 -4.27 14.37
C ARG A 82 -21.36 -4.41 13.06
N GLY A 83 -22.07 -4.81 12.00
CA GLY A 83 -21.52 -4.95 10.66
C GLY A 83 -21.15 -6.38 10.30
N GLU A 84 -20.49 -6.53 9.16
CA GLU A 84 -20.12 -7.81 8.55
C GLU A 84 -18.60 -7.83 8.29
N LEU A 85 -17.94 -8.94 8.61
CA LEU A 85 -16.52 -9.15 8.33
C LEU A 85 -16.32 -10.51 7.68
N VAL A 86 -16.20 -10.53 6.36
CA VAL A 86 -16.08 -11.75 5.56
C VAL A 86 -14.64 -11.97 5.13
N VAL A 87 -14.15 -13.20 5.33
CA VAL A 87 -12.87 -13.68 4.79
C VAL A 87 -13.16 -14.82 3.82
N GLU A 88 -12.53 -14.78 2.65
CA GLU A 88 -12.59 -15.83 1.64
C GLU A 88 -11.45 -16.83 1.85
N TYR A 89 -11.78 -18.11 1.92
CA TYR A 89 -10.81 -19.20 2.00
C TYR A 89 -11.32 -20.43 1.24
N ASP A 90 -10.49 -20.98 0.36
CA ASP A 90 -10.81 -22.18 -0.45
C ASP A 90 -12.14 -22.06 -1.25
N GLY A 91 -12.44 -20.84 -1.73
CA GLY A 91 -13.67 -20.54 -2.47
C GLY A 91 -14.93 -20.37 -1.59
N GLU A 92 -14.81 -20.48 -0.26
CA GLU A 92 -15.90 -20.24 0.68
C GLU A 92 -15.74 -18.89 1.40
N GLN A 93 -16.86 -18.19 1.57
CA GLN A 93 -16.91 -16.92 2.30
C GLN A 93 -17.41 -17.17 3.73
N THR A 94 -16.60 -16.78 4.71
CA THR A 94 -16.93 -16.94 6.14
C THR A 94 -17.02 -15.58 6.82
N ASP A 95 -18.16 -15.28 7.43
CA ASP A 95 -18.27 -14.12 8.33
C ASP A 95 -17.63 -14.42 9.69
N ILE A 96 -16.49 -13.79 9.95
CA ILE A 96 -15.69 -13.95 11.17
C ILE A 96 -16.44 -13.47 12.41
N ALA A 97 -17.36 -12.52 12.27
CA ALA A 97 -18.13 -11.98 13.39
C ALA A 97 -19.12 -13.01 13.97
N THR A 98 -19.62 -13.93 13.14
CA THR A 98 -20.72 -14.83 13.50
C THR A 98 -20.38 -16.33 13.40
N CYS A 99 -19.24 -16.69 12.82
CA CYS A 99 -18.82 -18.09 12.67
C CYS A 99 -18.57 -18.79 14.01
N ASP A 100 -18.68 -20.12 14.00
CA ASP A 100 -18.38 -20.95 15.17
C ASP A 100 -16.87 -21.05 15.43
N ARG A 101 -16.52 -21.56 16.62
CA ARG A 101 -15.13 -21.62 17.09
C ARG A 101 -14.24 -22.52 16.24
N ASP A 102 -14.77 -23.62 15.70
CA ASP A 102 -14.00 -24.59 14.93
C ASP A 102 -13.71 -24.03 13.53
N THR A 103 -14.70 -23.39 12.91
CA THR A 103 -14.51 -22.65 11.66
C THR A 103 -13.48 -21.53 11.83
N LEU A 104 -13.59 -20.69 12.86
CA LEU A 104 -12.61 -19.65 13.15
C LEU A 104 -11.20 -20.20 13.40
N ARG A 105 -11.08 -21.40 13.97
CA ARG A 105 -9.79 -22.05 14.20
C ARG A 105 -9.17 -22.55 12.90
N THR A 106 -9.98 -23.07 11.98
CA THR A 106 -9.56 -23.48 10.64
C THR A 106 -9.05 -22.30 9.83
N ILE A 107 -9.79 -21.17 9.82
CA ILE A 107 -9.37 -19.94 9.14
C ILE A 107 -8.02 -19.45 9.69
N ARG A 108 -7.85 -19.38 11.01
CA ARG A 108 -6.59 -18.94 11.64
C ARG A 108 -5.43 -19.92 11.46
N ALA A 109 -5.72 -21.20 11.29
CA ALA A 109 -4.68 -22.18 11.04
C ALA A 109 -4.19 -22.08 9.60
N ASN A 110 -5.10 -21.94 8.62
CA ASN A 110 -4.76 -22.20 7.22
C ASN A 110 -4.78 -20.95 6.33
N CYS A 111 -5.67 -19.99 6.59
CA CYS A 111 -5.90 -18.83 5.72
C CYS A 111 -5.18 -17.58 6.21
N VAL A 112 -5.19 -17.33 7.52
CA VAL A 112 -4.75 -16.06 8.11
C VAL A 112 -3.50 -16.25 8.95
N SER A 113 -2.49 -15.41 8.75
CA SER A 113 -1.30 -15.32 9.61
C SER A 113 -1.12 -13.89 10.10
N MET A 114 -0.69 -13.71 11.35
CA MET A 114 -0.61 -12.40 11.99
C MET A 114 0.78 -12.10 12.56
N VAL A 115 1.29 -10.91 12.27
CA VAL A 115 2.47 -10.30 12.90
C VAL A 115 2.00 -9.22 13.88
N PHE A 116 2.36 -9.38 15.14
CA PHE A 116 1.99 -8.44 16.21
C PHE A 116 3.08 -7.37 16.41
N GLN A 117 2.66 -6.15 16.78
CA GLN A 117 3.56 -5.05 17.13
C GLN A 117 4.52 -5.41 18.27
N LYS A 118 4.00 -6.06 19.33
CA LYS A 118 4.82 -6.75 20.32
C LYS A 118 4.96 -8.19 19.88
N PHE A 119 6.18 -8.60 19.56
CA PHE A 119 6.55 -9.80 18.77
C PHE A 119 5.89 -11.13 19.22
N ALA A 120 5.32 -11.17 20.43
CA ALA A 120 4.57 -12.31 20.97
C ALA A 120 5.31 -13.63 20.79
N LEU A 121 6.64 -13.57 20.94
CA LEU A 121 7.50 -14.74 20.91
C LEU A 121 7.35 -15.48 22.23
N MET A 122 7.34 -16.81 22.15
CA MET A 122 7.30 -17.68 23.30
C MET A 122 8.70 -17.71 23.92
N PRO A 123 8.90 -17.15 25.13
CA PRO A 123 10.24 -16.98 25.72
C PRO A 123 10.90 -18.30 26.10
N TRP A 124 10.13 -19.38 26.21
CA TRP A 124 10.60 -20.74 26.52
C TRP A 124 10.88 -21.60 25.27
N LEU A 125 10.65 -21.07 24.07
CA LEU A 125 11.00 -21.73 22.81
C LEU A 125 12.23 -21.05 22.21
N THR A 126 13.05 -21.82 21.49
CA THR A 126 14.14 -21.24 20.69
C THR A 126 13.58 -20.45 19.51
N VAL A 127 14.44 -19.72 18.80
CA VAL A 127 14.07 -18.94 17.61
C VAL A 127 13.46 -19.84 16.53
N VAL A 128 14.10 -20.97 16.22
CA VAL A 128 13.59 -21.91 15.21
C VAL A 128 12.28 -22.56 15.64
N GLU A 129 12.11 -22.85 16.94
CA GLU A 129 10.87 -23.39 17.49
C GLU A 129 9.73 -22.36 17.43
N ASN A 130 10.01 -21.09 17.70
CA ASN A 130 9.05 -20.00 17.52
C ASN A 130 8.57 -19.92 16.07
N VAL A 131 9.48 -19.98 15.10
CA VAL A 131 9.14 -19.94 13.67
C VAL A 131 8.39 -21.20 13.22
N ALA A 132 8.74 -22.37 13.76
CA ALA A 132 8.10 -23.64 13.44
C ALA A 132 6.76 -23.87 14.18
N PHE A 133 6.42 -23.05 15.17
CA PHE A 133 5.30 -23.28 16.09
C PHE A 133 3.95 -23.43 15.37
N GLY A 134 3.65 -22.55 14.41
CA GLY A 134 2.38 -22.65 13.67
C GLY A 134 2.28 -23.93 12.82
N LEU A 135 3.41 -24.37 12.24
CA LEU A 135 3.48 -25.63 11.50
C LEU A 135 3.33 -26.85 12.43
N GLU A 136 3.85 -26.76 13.66
CA GLU A 136 3.58 -27.76 14.70
C GLU A 136 2.10 -27.86 15.02
N MET A 137 1.39 -26.72 15.16
CA MET A 137 -0.05 -26.71 15.39
C MET A 137 -0.86 -27.28 14.21
N LYS A 138 -0.32 -27.19 12.97
CA LYS A 138 -0.85 -27.88 11.78
C LYS A 138 -0.55 -29.39 11.75
N GLY A 139 0.18 -29.93 12.72
CA GLY A 139 0.56 -31.34 12.77
C GLY A 139 1.68 -31.73 11.79
N ILE A 140 2.43 -30.76 11.26
CA ILE A 140 3.53 -31.03 10.32
C ILE A 140 4.70 -31.69 11.07
N ALA A 141 5.28 -32.72 10.44
CA ALA A 141 6.38 -33.50 11.02
C ALA A 141 7.59 -32.62 11.36
N LYS A 142 8.27 -32.93 12.47
CA LYS A 142 9.37 -32.12 13.03
C LYS A 142 10.46 -31.78 12.01
N GLY A 143 10.92 -32.74 11.21
CA GLY A 143 11.96 -32.49 10.20
C GLY A 143 11.54 -31.46 9.15
N VAL A 144 10.30 -31.57 8.65
CA VAL A 144 9.75 -30.66 7.63
C VAL A 144 9.55 -29.26 8.18
N ARG A 145 8.95 -29.13 9.38
CA ARG A 145 8.70 -27.81 9.97
C ARG A 145 9.99 -27.07 10.35
N ILE A 146 11.02 -27.78 10.83
CA ILE A 146 12.32 -27.16 11.12
C ILE A 146 13.02 -26.73 9.83
N SER A 147 12.98 -27.54 8.77
CA SER A 147 13.54 -27.16 7.47
C SER A 147 12.89 -25.89 6.92
N LYS A 148 11.56 -25.81 6.94
CA LYS A 148 10.82 -24.60 6.52
C LYS A 148 11.15 -23.40 7.41
N ALA A 149 11.23 -23.61 8.73
CA ALA A 149 11.59 -22.53 9.65
C ALA A 149 12.99 -21.98 9.40
N MET A 150 13.96 -22.84 9.07
CA MET A 150 15.33 -22.42 8.74
C MET A 150 15.38 -21.62 7.43
N GLU A 151 14.64 -22.00 6.40
CA GLU A 151 14.53 -21.24 5.16
C GLU A 151 14.00 -19.81 5.43
N GLN A 152 12.97 -19.67 6.26
CA GLN A 152 12.45 -18.35 6.63
C GLN A 152 13.42 -17.55 7.51
N LEU A 153 14.18 -18.24 8.37
CA LEU A 153 15.24 -17.60 9.17
C LEU A 153 16.41 -17.12 8.31
N GLU A 154 16.74 -17.84 7.23
CA GLU A 154 17.76 -17.43 6.27
C GLU A 154 17.35 -16.15 5.52
N MET A 155 16.11 -16.09 5.03
CA MET A 155 15.53 -14.89 4.39
C MET A 155 15.65 -13.66 5.30
N VAL A 156 15.34 -13.79 6.59
CA VAL A 156 15.43 -12.65 7.53
C VAL A 156 16.83 -12.45 8.13
N GLY A 157 17.84 -13.22 7.70
CA GLY A 157 19.22 -13.10 8.16
C GLY A 157 19.43 -13.48 9.63
N LEU A 158 18.73 -14.50 10.12
CA LEU A 158 18.78 -15.01 11.50
C LEU A 158 19.06 -16.51 11.62
N ALA A 159 19.50 -17.17 10.53
CA ALA A 159 19.80 -18.61 10.54
C ALA A 159 20.81 -19.00 11.63
N GLU A 160 21.85 -18.20 11.88
CA GLU A 160 22.87 -18.45 12.92
C GLU A 160 22.32 -18.35 14.36
N TRP A 161 21.15 -17.73 14.53
CA TRP A 161 20.50 -17.50 15.82
C TRP A 161 19.39 -18.51 16.10
N SER A 162 19.23 -19.54 15.26
CA SER A 162 18.14 -20.52 15.31
C SER A 162 17.97 -21.18 16.69
N GLU A 163 19.08 -21.53 17.35
CA GLU A 163 19.10 -22.23 18.64
C GLU A 163 19.04 -21.28 19.86
N LYS A 164 19.00 -19.96 19.62
CA LYS A 164 18.94 -18.96 20.68
C LYS A 164 17.53 -18.77 21.19
N TYR A 165 17.39 -18.22 22.39
CA TYR A 165 16.10 -17.82 22.95
C TYR A 165 15.79 -16.34 22.68
N PRO A 166 14.51 -15.92 22.65
CA PRO A 166 14.13 -14.53 22.37
C PRO A 166 14.80 -13.49 23.27
N HIS A 167 15.06 -13.81 24.54
CA HIS A 167 15.71 -12.90 25.49
C HIS A 167 17.20 -12.65 25.19
N GLU A 168 17.83 -13.47 24.34
CA GLU A 168 19.20 -13.29 23.86
C GLU A 168 19.27 -12.40 22.60
N LEU A 169 18.12 -11.96 22.07
CA LEU A 169 18.01 -11.19 20.84
C LEU A 169 17.68 -9.71 21.09
N SER A 170 18.15 -8.84 20.20
CA SER A 170 17.70 -7.44 20.16
C SER A 170 16.24 -7.33 19.72
N GLY A 171 15.58 -6.20 20.01
CA GLY A 171 14.19 -5.98 19.61
C GLY A 171 13.95 -6.14 18.11
N GLY A 172 14.84 -5.59 17.26
CA GLY A 172 14.73 -5.75 15.81
C GLY A 172 14.97 -7.19 15.33
N MET A 173 15.80 -7.97 16.03
CA MET A 173 15.94 -9.41 15.76
C MET A 173 14.67 -10.17 16.14
N GLN A 174 14.06 -9.87 17.29
CA GLN A 174 12.79 -10.48 17.70
C GLN A 174 11.65 -10.17 16.70
N GLN A 175 11.64 -8.96 16.13
CA GLN A 175 10.68 -8.58 15.08
C GLN A 175 10.85 -9.44 13.83
N ARG A 176 12.09 -9.64 13.39
CA ARG A 176 12.43 -10.52 12.27
C ARG A 176 12.05 -11.99 12.51
N VAL A 177 12.18 -12.49 13.74
CA VAL A 177 11.64 -13.81 14.11
C VAL A 177 10.12 -13.86 13.98
N GLY A 178 9.42 -12.80 14.39
CA GLY A 178 7.97 -12.68 14.23
C GLY A 178 7.52 -12.71 12.77
N LEU A 179 8.26 -12.01 11.89
CA LEU A 179 8.06 -12.03 10.44
C LEU A 179 8.30 -13.42 9.85
N ALA A 180 9.44 -14.05 10.16
CA ALA A 180 9.76 -15.41 9.70
C ALA A 180 8.69 -16.43 10.13
N ARG A 181 8.15 -16.30 11.35
CA ARG A 181 7.04 -17.13 11.85
C ARG A 181 5.76 -16.93 11.04
N ALA A 182 5.47 -15.70 10.63
CA ALA A 182 4.28 -15.43 9.82
C ALA A 182 4.44 -15.98 8.40
N PHE A 183 5.64 -15.86 7.80
CA PHE A 183 5.96 -16.37 6.48
C PHE A 183 6.01 -17.91 6.43
N SER A 184 6.45 -18.56 7.50
CA SER A 184 6.55 -20.03 7.55
C SER A 184 5.20 -20.72 7.39
N MET A 185 4.10 -20.03 7.77
CA MET A 185 2.74 -20.56 7.73
C MET A 185 2.15 -20.68 6.32
N ASP A 186 2.73 -20.00 5.34
CA ASP A 186 2.26 -19.94 3.95
C ASP A 186 0.76 -19.63 3.83
N ALA A 187 0.29 -18.70 4.67
CA ALA A 187 -1.10 -18.26 4.72
C ALA A 187 -1.45 -17.39 3.50
N ASP A 188 -2.72 -17.36 3.11
CA ASP A 188 -3.21 -16.57 1.96
C ASP A 188 -3.38 -15.08 2.31
N VAL A 189 -3.72 -14.80 3.57
CA VAL A 189 -3.88 -13.45 4.12
C VAL A 189 -2.85 -13.22 5.23
N LEU A 190 -1.99 -12.22 5.04
CA LEU A 190 -1.02 -11.76 6.03
C LEU A 190 -1.51 -10.46 6.69
N LEU A 191 -1.72 -10.50 8.00
CA LEU A 191 -2.10 -9.35 8.81
C LEU A 191 -0.89 -8.86 9.58
N MET A 192 -0.49 -7.60 9.41
CA MET A 192 0.73 -7.08 10.03
C MET A 192 0.48 -5.78 10.80
N ASP A 193 0.73 -5.79 12.10
CA ASP A 193 0.55 -4.65 13.01
C ASP A 193 1.91 -3.97 13.27
N GLU A 194 2.27 -2.95 12.46
CA GLU A 194 3.54 -2.21 12.51
C GLU A 194 4.81 -3.12 12.53
N PRO A 195 4.96 -4.04 11.56
CA PRO A 195 6.01 -5.06 11.58
C PRO A 195 7.43 -4.53 11.30
N PHE A 196 7.60 -3.24 10.98
CA PHE A 196 8.91 -2.64 10.67
C PHE A 196 9.31 -1.49 11.60
N SER A 197 8.44 -1.12 12.55
CA SER A 197 8.60 0.07 13.39
C SER A 197 9.86 0.07 14.27
N ALA A 198 10.35 -1.10 14.71
CA ALA A 198 11.52 -1.23 15.56
C ALA A 198 12.79 -1.68 14.80
N LEU A 199 12.77 -1.63 13.47
CA LEU A 199 13.91 -1.97 12.60
C LEU A 199 14.70 -0.73 12.19
N ASP A 200 16.01 -0.93 12.02
CA ASP A 200 16.87 0.06 11.40
C ASP A 200 16.49 0.28 9.92
N PRO A 201 16.80 1.44 9.33
CA PRO A 201 16.38 1.77 7.96
C PRO A 201 16.87 0.83 6.86
N LEU A 202 18.04 0.20 7.01
CA LEU A 202 18.59 -0.69 5.97
C LEU A 202 17.86 -2.03 5.97
N ILE A 203 17.76 -2.66 7.14
CA ILE A 203 17.04 -3.93 7.29
C ILE A 203 15.54 -3.75 7.01
N ARG A 204 14.97 -2.61 7.41
CA ARG A 204 13.59 -2.24 7.06
C ARG A 204 13.39 -2.28 5.54
N ASN A 205 14.23 -1.57 4.79
CA ASN A 205 14.12 -1.53 3.34
C ASN A 205 14.26 -2.93 2.72
N GLN A 206 15.24 -3.71 3.17
CA GLN A 206 15.44 -5.08 2.68
C GLN A 206 14.19 -5.94 2.90
N LEU A 207 13.61 -5.96 4.11
CA LEU A 207 12.43 -6.78 4.40
C LEU A 207 11.17 -6.30 3.68
N GLN A 208 11.07 -5.00 3.40
CA GLN A 208 10.00 -4.45 2.57
C GLN A 208 10.12 -4.95 1.12
N ASP A 209 11.34 -5.00 0.59
CA ASP A 209 11.59 -5.51 -0.76
C ASP A 209 11.27 -7.02 -0.84
N GLU A 210 11.67 -7.79 0.17
CA GLU A 210 11.30 -9.21 0.31
C GLU A 210 9.77 -9.40 0.37
N LEU A 211 9.05 -8.51 1.07
CA LEU A 211 7.59 -8.56 1.14
C LEU A 211 6.95 -8.32 -0.24
N LEU A 212 7.48 -7.36 -1.01
CA LEU A 212 7.04 -7.08 -2.38
C LEU A 212 7.32 -8.27 -3.30
N GLU A 213 8.48 -8.91 -3.18
CA GLU A 213 8.82 -10.12 -3.92
C GLU A 213 7.87 -11.27 -3.58
N LEU A 214 7.59 -11.47 -2.29
CA LEU A 214 6.66 -12.50 -1.80
C LEU A 214 5.26 -12.29 -2.37
N GLN A 215 4.73 -11.07 -2.30
CA GLN A 215 3.44 -10.73 -2.88
C GLN A 215 3.43 -10.90 -4.41
N THR A 216 4.50 -10.52 -5.09
CA THR A 216 4.58 -10.63 -6.56
C THR A 216 4.57 -12.10 -7.00
N ARG A 217 5.35 -12.95 -6.32
CA ARG A 217 5.54 -14.37 -6.64
C ARG A 217 4.35 -15.23 -6.23
N LEU A 218 3.78 -15.00 -5.05
CA LEU A 218 2.77 -15.87 -4.44
C LEU A 218 1.36 -15.28 -4.43
N LYS A 219 1.19 -14.02 -4.86
CA LYS A 219 -0.11 -13.31 -4.88
C LYS A 219 -0.83 -13.33 -3.53
N LYS A 220 -0.07 -13.32 -2.43
CA LYS A 220 -0.62 -13.24 -1.07
C LYS A 220 -1.30 -11.89 -0.85
N THR A 221 -2.42 -11.89 -0.15
CA THR A 221 -3.12 -10.68 0.28
C THR A 221 -2.51 -10.19 1.58
N ILE A 222 -2.17 -8.90 1.66
CA ILE A 222 -1.49 -8.33 2.82
C ILE A 222 -2.28 -7.13 3.33
N ILE A 223 -2.63 -7.16 4.61
CA ILE A 223 -3.21 -6.02 5.31
C ILE A 223 -2.21 -5.56 6.36
N PHE A 224 -1.66 -4.38 6.14
CA PHE A 224 -0.50 -3.89 6.86
C PHE A 224 -0.84 -2.57 7.54
N VAL A 225 -0.52 -2.44 8.83
CA VAL A 225 -0.73 -1.22 9.60
C VAL A 225 0.60 -0.47 9.71
N SER A 226 0.60 0.81 9.36
CA SER A 226 1.73 1.69 9.61
C SER A 226 1.29 3.11 9.99
N HIS A 227 2.22 3.84 10.59
CA HIS A 227 2.13 5.27 10.82
C HIS A 227 3.08 6.06 9.89
N ASP A 228 3.90 5.36 9.10
CA ASP A 228 4.85 5.94 8.16
C ASP A 228 4.26 5.94 6.74
N LEU A 229 4.15 7.12 6.15
CA LEU A 229 3.56 7.30 4.83
C LEU A 229 4.48 6.78 3.74
N ASP A 230 5.80 6.89 3.89
CA ASP A 230 6.73 6.39 2.89
C ASP A 230 6.65 4.85 2.78
N GLU A 231 6.43 4.16 3.90
CA GLU A 231 6.16 2.71 3.90
C GLU A 231 4.86 2.37 3.17
N ALA A 232 3.80 3.13 3.45
CA ALA A 232 2.50 2.89 2.84
C ALA A 232 2.52 3.11 1.33
N LEU A 233 3.28 4.11 0.87
CA LEU A 233 3.41 4.43 -0.55
C LEU A 233 4.33 3.46 -1.28
N LYS A 234 5.38 2.96 -0.61
CA LYS A 234 6.28 1.96 -1.19
C LYS A 234 5.60 0.59 -1.34
N LEU A 235 4.85 0.17 -0.32
CA LEU A 235 4.28 -1.17 -0.25
C LEU A 235 2.84 -1.26 -0.75
N GLY A 236 2.04 -0.23 -0.48
CA GLY A 236 0.59 -0.30 -0.63
C GLY A 236 0.15 -0.17 -2.08
N THR A 237 -0.65 -1.12 -2.54
CA THR A 237 -1.44 -0.95 -3.77
C THR A 237 -2.75 -0.20 -3.50
N ASN A 238 -3.16 -0.16 -2.23
CA ASN A 238 -4.31 0.57 -1.74
C ASN A 238 -4.02 1.04 -0.30
N ILE A 239 -4.41 2.27 0.01
CA ILE A 239 -4.16 2.90 1.30
C ILE A 239 -5.50 3.33 1.87
N ALA A 240 -5.78 2.95 3.12
CA ALA A 240 -6.93 3.41 3.87
C ALA A 240 -6.47 4.20 5.10
N ILE A 241 -6.80 5.49 5.14
CA ILE A 241 -6.44 6.39 6.23
C ILE A 241 -7.58 6.40 7.25
N MET A 242 -7.21 6.16 8.51
CA MET A 242 -8.12 6.15 9.65
C MET A 242 -7.85 7.32 10.60
N GLU A 243 -8.93 8.01 10.97
CA GLU A 243 -8.93 9.06 11.98
C GLU A 243 -10.12 8.83 12.92
N SER A 244 -9.88 8.95 14.23
CA SER A 244 -10.95 8.88 15.23
C SER A 244 -11.92 7.69 15.05
N ALA A 245 -11.38 6.48 14.89
CA ALA A 245 -12.10 5.21 14.69
C ALA A 245 -12.77 5.03 13.31
N ARG A 246 -12.69 6.00 12.39
CA ARG A 246 -13.34 5.94 11.07
C ARG A 246 -12.30 5.87 9.96
N ILE A 247 -12.63 5.19 8.86
CA ILE A 247 -11.89 5.34 7.59
C ILE A 247 -12.36 6.65 6.96
N ILE A 248 -11.45 7.60 6.79
CA ILE A 248 -11.77 8.94 6.26
C ILE A 248 -11.46 9.06 4.76
N GLN A 249 -10.53 8.28 4.26
CA GLN A 249 -10.19 8.19 2.84
C GLN A 249 -9.58 6.83 2.56
N GLN A 250 -9.90 6.26 1.40
CA GLN A 250 -9.22 5.08 0.89
C GLN A 250 -9.04 5.18 -0.63
N GLY A 251 -7.99 4.58 -1.17
CA GLY A 251 -7.73 4.57 -2.59
C GLY A 251 -6.28 4.24 -2.93
N LYS A 252 -5.94 4.38 -4.21
CA LYS A 252 -4.57 4.16 -4.66
C LYS A 252 -3.61 5.21 -4.06
N PRO A 253 -2.33 4.87 -3.87
CA PRO A 253 -1.31 5.81 -3.38
C PRO A 253 -1.32 7.17 -4.09
N GLU A 254 -1.49 7.18 -5.41
CA GLU A 254 -1.49 8.41 -6.21
C GLU A 254 -2.72 9.28 -5.92
N ASP A 255 -3.88 8.67 -5.71
CA ASP A 255 -5.11 9.40 -5.37
C ASP A 255 -5.03 10.01 -3.96
N ILE A 256 -4.41 9.31 -3.00
CA ILE A 256 -4.17 9.84 -1.65
C ILE A 256 -3.28 11.09 -1.71
N VAL A 257 -2.21 11.05 -2.51
CA VAL A 257 -1.25 12.16 -2.64
C VAL A 257 -1.79 13.29 -3.51
N LEU A 258 -2.54 13.02 -4.58
CA LEU A 258 -2.99 14.07 -5.50
C LEU A 258 -4.32 14.69 -5.09
N ARG A 259 -5.17 13.94 -4.37
CA ARG A 259 -6.55 14.34 -4.06
C ARG A 259 -6.89 14.00 -2.59
N PRO A 260 -6.21 14.62 -1.62
CA PRO A 260 -6.55 14.43 -0.21
C PRO A 260 -8.00 14.92 0.06
N SER A 261 -8.81 14.07 0.69
CA SER A 261 -10.23 14.31 0.92
C SER A 261 -10.52 15.20 2.13
N THR A 262 -9.57 15.30 3.07
CA THR A 262 -9.69 16.14 4.27
C THR A 262 -8.39 16.91 4.51
N GLU A 263 -8.46 17.95 5.35
CA GLU A 263 -7.26 18.69 5.77
C GLU A 263 -6.28 17.79 6.53
N TYR A 264 -6.79 16.88 7.35
CA TYR A 264 -5.97 15.89 8.04
C TYR A 264 -5.15 15.04 7.05
N VAL A 265 -5.76 14.56 5.95
CA VAL A 265 -5.03 13.79 4.93
C VAL A 265 -4.01 14.68 4.22
N ARG A 266 -4.38 15.93 3.91
CA ARG A 266 -3.48 16.91 3.27
C ARG A 266 -2.23 17.17 4.11
N GLU A 267 -2.38 17.41 5.41
CA GLU A 267 -1.25 17.59 6.34
C GLU A 267 -0.36 16.34 6.38
N PHE A 268 -0.98 15.16 6.31
CA PHE A 268 -0.27 13.88 6.34
C PHE A 268 0.62 13.68 5.11
N VAL A 269 0.13 14.02 3.91
CA VAL A 269 0.87 13.87 2.64
C VAL A 269 1.81 15.04 2.30
N ALA A 270 1.68 16.18 2.99
CA ALA A 270 2.44 17.39 2.70
C ALA A 270 3.97 17.23 2.81
N HIS A 271 4.45 16.24 3.57
CA HIS A 271 5.87 16.01 3.83
C HIS A 271 6.47 14.88 3.00
N THR A 272 5.69 14.26 2.12
CA THR A 272 6.14 13.12 1.33
C THR A 272 6.87 13.56 0.07
N ASN A 273 7.86 12.76 -0.34
CA ASN A 273 8.49 12.93 -1.63
C ASN A 273 7.63 12.33 -2.78
N PRO A 274 7.04 13.15 -3.67
CA PRO A 274 6.18 12.66 -4.74
C PRO A 274 6.92 11.82 -5.80
N LEU A 275 8.25 11.89 -5.85
CA LEU A 275 9.07 11.20 -6.85
C LEU A 275 8.93 9.67 -6.80
N ASN A 276 8.63 9.12 -5.63
CA ASN A 276 8.55 7.67 -5.43
C ASN A 276 7.12 7.12 -5.55
N VAL A 277 6.14 8.00 -5.78
CA VAL A 277 4.71 7.64 -5.79
C VAL A 277 4.09 7.88 -7.15
N LEU A 278 4.36 9.05 -7.72
CA LEU A 278 3.61 9.51 -8.87
C LEU A 278 4.15 8.86 -10.15
N CYS A 279 3.24 8.49 -11.03
CA CYS A 279 3.54 7.93 -12.34
C CYS A 279 3.06 8.87 -13.46
N GLY A 280 3.48 8.59 -14.69
CA GLY A 280 3.12 9.39 -15.87
C GLY A 280 1.62 9.58 -16.05
N GLU A 281 0.82 8.53 -15.83
CA GLU A 281 -0.65 8.59 -15.92
C GLU A 281 -1.26 9.64 -14.99
N SER A 282 -0.74 9.73 -13.77
CA SER A 282 -1.27 10.59 -12.71
C SER A 282 -0.80 12.04 -12.83
N LEU A 283 0.29 12.28 -13.56
CA LEU A 283 0.95 13.58 -13.69
C LEU A 283 0.72 14.27 -15.03
N MET A 284 0.53 13.51 -16.11
CA MET A 284 0.54 14.07 -17.46
C MET A 284 -0.56 15.11 -17.68
N THR A 285 -0.25 16.13 -18.47
CA THR A 285 -1.29 16.92 -19.12
C THR A 285 -1.98 16.03 -20.17
N PRO A 286 -3.29 15.75 -20.05
CA PRO A 286 -3.98 14.84 -20.95
C PRO A 286 -3.97 15.33 -22.41
N ALA A 287 -3.91 14.42 -23.38
CA ALA A 287 -3.85 14.76 -24.80
C ALA A 287 -5.02 15.64 -25.28
N LYS A 288 -6.19 15.54 -24.62
CA LYS A 288 -7.38 16.37 -24.85
C LYS A 288 -7.20 17.86 -24.52
N GLU A 289 -6.21 18.19 -23.69
CA GLU A 289 -5.88 19.57 -23.27
C GLU A 289 -4.71 20.16 -24.08
N LEU A 290 -4.05 19.34 -24.89
CA LEU A 290 -2.98 19.80 -25.77
C LEU A 290 -3.56 20.57 -26.96
N ALA A 291 -2.83 21.58 -27.41
CA ALA A 291 -3.18 22.24 -28.66
C ALA A 291 -2.93 21.27 -29.82
N VAL A 292 -3.91 21.15 -30.72
CA VAL A 292 -3.85 20.29 -31.91
C VAL A 292 -3.99 21.14 -33.16
N ASN A 293 -3.19 20.84 -34.18
CA ASN A 293 -3.35 21.37 -35.53
C ASN A 293 -3.13 20.23 -36.54
N ASP A 294 -4.19 19.86 -37.26
CA ASP A 294 -4.25 18.67 -38.11
C ASP A 294 -3.81 17.40 -37.37
N ASP A 295 -2.67 16.82 -37.75
CA ASP A 295 -2.07 15.62 -37.17
C ASP A 295 -1.00 15.92 -36.11
N ARG A 296 -0.83 17.21 -35.73
CA ARG A 296 0.21 17.66 -34.82
C ARG A 296 -0.33 18.00 -33.44
N TYR A 297 0.24 17.35 -32.43
CA TYR A 297 0.02 17.66 -31.02
C TYR A 297 1.19 18.46 -30.49
N TYR A 298 0.93 19.68 -30.02
CA TYR A 298 1.96 20.54 -29.45
C TYR A 298 2.27 20.15 -28.01
N LEU A 299 3.56 20.00 -27.70
CA LEU A 299 4.05 19.49 -26.41
C LEU A 299 4.28 20.61 -25.38
N ASP A 300 4.24 21.87 -25.82
CA ASP A 300 4.46 23.04 -24.99
C ASP A 300 3.48 24.17 -25.35
N HIS A 301 3.25 25.08 -24.41
CA HIS A 301 2.34 26.21 -24.59
C HIS A 301 2.83 27.21 -25.66
N GLU A 302 4.14 27.29 -25.90
CA GLU A 302 4.76 28.18 -26.88
C GLU A 302 4.71 27.60 -28.31
N LYS A 303 4.18 26.39 -28.48
CA LYS A 303 4.11 25.62 -29.74
C LYS A 303 5.48 25.44 -30.41
N ARG A 304 6.55 25.34 -29.62
CA ARG A 304 7.93 25.18 -30.13
C ARG A 304 8.24 23.75 -30.54
N SER A 305 7.59 22.76 -29.94
CA SER A 305 7.76 21.34 -30.24
C SER A 305 6.41 20.63 -30.42
N TRP A 306 6.38 19.65 -31.32
CA TRP A 306 5.19 18.86 -31.62
C TRP A 306 5.54 17.40 -31.93
N VAL A 307 4.55 16.52 -31.75
CA VAL A 307 4.54 15.18 -32.35
C VAL A 307 3.48 15.11 -33.44
N THR A 308 3.81 14.38 -34.50
CA THR A 308 2.88 14.03 -35.57
C THR A 308 2.34 12.63 -35.29
N VAL A 309 1.02 12.47 -35.32
CA VAL A 309 0.37 11.18 -35.04
C VAL A 309 -0.30 10.59 -36.28
N SER A 310 -0.43 9.26 -36.32
CA SER A 310 -1.19 8.57 -37.35
C SER A 310 -2.71 8.77 -37.17
N LEU A 311 -3.51 8.38 -38.17
CA LEU A 311 -4.98 8.35 -38.07
C LEU A 311 -5.49 7.48 -36.89
N LYS A 312 -4.66 6.56 -36.39
CA LYS A 312 -4.98 5.70 -35.24
C LYS A 312 -4.54 6.30 -33.90
N GLY A 313 -3.83 7.43 -33.90
CA GLY A 313 -3.32 8.13 -32.72
C GLY A 313 -1.89 7.79 -32.32
N GLU A 314 -1.17 6.99 -33.12
CA GLU A 314 0.20 6.53 -32.83
C GLU A 314 1.22 7.63 -33.13
N VAL A 315 2.20 7.82 -32.26
CA VAL A 315 3.27 8.81 -32.45
C VAL A 315 4.21 8.36 -33.58
N MET A 316 4.26 9.12 -34.67
CA MET A 316 5.01 8.76 -35.89
C MET A 316 6.34 9.52 -36.00
N SER A 317 6.32 10.82 -35.73
CA SER A 317 7.50 11.69 -35.83
C SER A 317 7.40 12.84 -34.83
N ALA A 318 8.52 13.50 -34.56
CA ALA A 318 8.59 14.67 -33.71
C ALA A 318 9.35 15.79 -34.42
N GLY A 319 8.92 17.04 -34.19
CA GLY A 319 9.52 18.24 -34.78
C GLY A 319 9.66 19.38 -33.78
N SER A 320 10.62 20.27 -34.03
CA SER A 320 10.81 21.50 -33.28
C SER A 320 10.92 22.70 -34.23
N GLN A 321 10.64 23.90 -33.73
CA GLN A 321 10.90 25.15 -34.44
C GLN A 321 12.40 25.41 -34.65
N HIS A 322 13.25 24.94 -33.72
CA HIS A 322 14.68 25.31 -33.67
C HIS A 322 15.62 24.18 -34.09
N ALA A 323 15.12 22.95 -34.16
CA ALA A 323 15.82 21.75 -34.62
C ALA A 323 14.88 21.01 -35.57
N GLY A 324 15.40 20.40 -36.64
CA GLY A 324 14.62 19.67 -37.64
C GLY A 324 13.94 18.41 -37.08
N ASP A 325 14.03 17.30 -37.82
CA ASP A 325 13.48 16.02 -37.33
C ASP A 325 14.12 15.63 -36.01
N ILE A 326 13.26 15.34 -35.03
CA ILE A 326 13.64 14.93 -33.70
C ILE A 326 13.70 13.39 -33.67
N HIS A 327 14.79 12.85 -33.17
CA HIS A 327 14.89 11.41 -32.94
C HIS A 327 13.89 10.98 -31.84
N LEU A 328 12.97 10.08 -32.20
CA LEU A 328 12.03 9.47 -31.28
C LEU A 328 12.65 8.22 -30.65
N LEU A 329 12.57 8.10 -29.34
CA LEU A 329 12.99 6.92 -28.60
C LEU A 329 11.81 6.38 -27.79
N LYS A 330 11.45 5.11 -27.99
CA LYS A 330 10.48 4.42 -27.14
C LYS A 330 11.19 3.93 -25.87
N TRP A 331 10.72 4.41 -24.72
CA TRP A 331 11.25 4.06 -23.41
C TRP A 331 10.89 2.63 -23.04
N ASN A 332 11.87 1.90 -22.51
CA ASN A 332 11.67 0.66 -21.78
C ASN A 332 12.72 0.58 -20.66
N GLN A 333 12.50 -0.28 -19.67
CA GLN A 333 13.38 -0.40 -18.49
C GLN A 333 14.78 -0.95 -18.81
N GLU A 334 15.03 -1.43 -20.03
CA GLU A 334 16.35 -1.90 -20.47
C GLU A 334 17.20 -0.79 -21.08
N VAL A 335 16.60 0.37 -21.39
CA VAL A 335 17.33 1.53 -21.94
C VAL A 335 18.07 2.23 -20.82
N ASP A 336 19.39 2.32 -20.96
CA ASP A 336 20.21 3.14 -20.09
C ASP A 336 19.89 4.63 -20.28
N ILE A 337 19.39 5.28 -19.23
CA ILE A 337 19.14 6.73 -19.20
C ILE A 337 20.42 7.48 -19.55
N GLU A 338 21.59 6.94 -19.18
CA GLU A 338 22.85 7.62 -19.40
C GLU A 338 23.25 7.74 -20.87
N ALA A 339 22.77 6.81 -21.70
CA ALA A 339 23.05 6.76 -23.12
C ALA A 339 22.10 7.64 -23.96
N LEU A 340 21.11 8.30 -23.34
CA LEU A 340 20.13 9.12 -24.06
C LEU A 340 20.79 10.37 -24.67
N SER A 341 20.51 10.62 -25.95
CA SER A 341 20.99 11.85 -26.60
C SER A 341 20.20 13.05 -26.10
N VAL A 342 20.89 14.19 -25.94
CA VAL A 342 20.34 15.48 -25.47
C VAL A 342 19.25 16.03 -26.42
N GLU A 343 19.05 15.43 -27.59
CA GLU A 343 18.05 15.87 -28.56
C GLU A 343 16.93 14.84 -28.81
N SER A 344 16.95 13.70 -28.14
CA SER A 344 15.92 12.68 -28.30
C SER A 344 14.61 13.08 -27.60
N LEU A 345 13.48 12.85 -28.26
CA LEU A 345 12.16 12.89 -27.61
C LEU A 345 11.78 11.49 -27.19
N VAL A 346 11.47 11.32 -25.91
CA VAL A 346 11.14 10.02 -25.34
C VAL A 346 9.64 9.81 -25.30
N VAL A 347 9.19 8.64 -25.76
CA VAL A 347 7.81 8.16 -25.69
C VAL A 347 7.77 7.03 -24.66
N ALA A 348 7.00 7.18 -23.59
CA ALA A 348 6.94 6.22 -22.48
C ALA A 348 5.52 5.73 -22.22
N SER A 349 5.39 4.60 -21.52
CA SER A 349 4.10 4.10 -21.05
C SER A 349 3.54 4.99 -19.91
N PRO A 350 2.23 4.95 -19.63
CA PRO A 350 1.64 5.69 -18.50
C PRO A 350 2.22 5.28 -17.13
N SER A 351 2.77 4.07 -17.04
CA SER A 351 3.37 3.52 -15.81
C SER A 351 4.78 4.02 -15.50
N ILE A 352 5.38 4.89 -16.33
CA ILE A 352 6.71 5.44 -16.05
C ILE A 352 6.71 6.20 -14.73
N THR A 353 7.71 5.97 -13.87
CA THR A 353 7.79 6.66 -12.59
C THR A 353 8.16 8.13 -12.77
N MET A 354 7.71 9.00 -11.86
CA MET A 354 8.08 10.41 -11.87
C MET A 354 9.60 10.60 -11.81
N ARG A 355 10.30 9.75 -11.05
CA ARG A 355 11.77 9.77 -10.95
C ARG A 355 12.43 9.51 -12.30
N GLU A 356 12.11 8.40 -12.97
CA GLU A 356 12.66 8.08 -14.29
C GLU A 356 12.32 9.17 -15.31
N ALA A 357 11.06 9.63 -15.30
CA ALA A 357 10.61 10.70 -16.18
C ALA A 357 11.39 12.01 -15.94
N LEU A 358 11.67 12.36 -14.68
CA LEU A 358 12.45 13.55 -14.36
C LEU A 358 13.93 13.40 -14.77
N GLU A 359 14.51 12.21 -14.61
CA GLU A 359 15.89 11.92 -15.05
C GLU A 359 16.03 11.99 -16.58
N ILE A 360 15.08 11.40 -17.31
CA ILE A 360 14.99 11.50 -18.78
C ILE A 360 14.83 12.96 -19.20
N ARG A 361 13.93 13.71 -18.55
CA ARG A 361 13.71 15.13 -18.82
C ARG A 361 14.98 15.95 -18.57
N TYR A 362 15.68 15.68 -17.46
CA TYR A 362 16.94 16.34 -17.11
C TYR A 362 18.04 16.08 -18.14
N ARG A 363 18.13 14.86 -18.67
CA ARG A 363 19.14 14.49 -19.70
C ARG A 363 18.81 15.02 -21.09
N THR A 364 17.56 14.85 -21.53
CA THR A 364 17.13 15.17 -22.89
C THR A 364 16.71 16.62 -23.07
N GLY A 365 16.41 17.34 -21.99
CA GLY A 365 15.86 18.69 -22.07
C GLY A 365 14.55 18.78 -22.86
N ARG A 366 13.86 17.65 -23.12
CA ARG A 366 12.59 17.58 -23.89
C ARG A 366 11.43 16.97 -23.09
N PRO A 367 10.17 17.38 -23.35
CA PRO A 367 9.01 16.78 -22.70
C PRO A 367 8.96 15.28 -22.97
N ILE A 368 8.23 14.54 -22.15
CA ILE A 368 8.04 13.10 -22.37
C ILE A 368 6.62 12.88 -22.86
N VAL A 369 6.48 12.15 -23.95
CA VAL A 369 5.17 11.81 -24.52
C VAL A 369 4.71 10.51 -23.89
N ILE A 370 3.48 10.48 -23.37
CA ILE A 370 2.89 9.28 -22.83
C ILE A 370 2.03 8.62 -23.90
N GLU A 371 2.34 7.37 -24.22
CA GLU A 371 1.64 6.54 -25.21
C GLU A 371 1.16 5.24 -24.55
N GLU A 372 -0.11 4.89 -24.76
CA GLU A 372 -0.67 3.61 -24.35
C GLU A 372 -1.35 2.94 -25.55
N ASN A 373 -1.04 1.65 -25.80
CA ASN A 373 -1.64 0.88 -26.89
C ASN A 373 -1.53 1.57 -28.27
N GLY A 374 -0.42 2.27 -28.53
CA GLY A 374 -0.19 3.01 -29.78
C GLY A 374 -1.08 4.25 -29.92
N ARG A 375 -1.53 4.84 -28.81
CA ARG A 375 -2.26 6.11 -28.79
C ARG A 375 -1.61 7.09 -27.82
N ILE A 376 -1.45 8.34 -28.25
CA ILE A 376 -1.04 9.43 -27.37
C ILE A 376 -2.08 9.65 -26.26
N CYS A 377 -1.64 9.54 -25.01
CA CYS A 377 -2.46 9.76 -23.82
C CYS A 377 -2.23 11.15 -23.21
N GLY A 378 -1.00 11.67 -23.30
CA GLY A 378 -0.65 12.97 -22.73
C GLY A 378 0.84 13.30 -22.84
N VAL A 379 1.24 14.37 -22.17
CA VAL A 379 2.63 14.86 -22.14
C VAL A 379 3.02 15.22 -20.72
N LEU A 380 4.25 14.89 -20.34
CA LEU A 380 4.91 15.35 -19.12
C LEU A 380 5.89 16.48 -19.46
N SER A 381 5.68 17.63 -18.84
CA SER A 381 6.46 18.85 -18.97
C SER A 381 6.99 19.34 -17.63
N ASP A 382 7.86 20.35 -17.64
CA ASP A 382 8.38 20.98 -16.41
C ASP A 382 7.27 21.47 -15.50
N LYS A 383 6.16 21.96 -16.09
CA LYS A 383 5.00 22.42 -15.36
C LYS A 383 4.43 21.28 -14.50
N ASP A 384 4.25 20.10 -15.08
CA ASP A 384 3.68 18.94 -14.38
C ASP A 384 4.60 18.51 -13.23
N PHE A 385 5.91 18.42 -13.48
CA PHE A 385 6.89 18.07 -12.46
C PHE A 385 6.97 19.12 -11.33
N TYR A 386 7.00 20.41 -11.65
CA TYR A 386 7.04 21.47 -10.64
C TYR A 386 5.73 21.57 -9.86
N HIS A 387 4.58 21.37 -10.51
CA HIS A 387 3.30 21.33 -9.81
C HIS A 387 3.25 20.19 -8.79
N ALA A 388 3.76 19.01 -9.14
CA ALA A 388 3.89 17.89 -8.23
C ALA A 388 4.86 18.17 -7.07
N LEU A 389 6.08 18.65 -7.35
CA LEU A 389 7.10 18.93 -6.34
C LEU A 389 6.71 20.05 -5.38
N LEU A 390 5.98 21.06 -5.86
CA LEU A 390 5.49 22.16 -5.02
C LEU A 390 4.20 21.79 -4.24
N GLY A 391 3.67 20.57 -4.42
CA GLY A 391 2.37 20.20 -3.87
C GLY A 391 1.23 21.05 -4.42
N LYS A 392 1.37 21.70 -5.58
CA LYS A 392 0.32 22.56 -6.13
C LYS A 392 -0.87 21.79 -6.70
N HIS A 393 -0.81 20.46 -6.77
CA HIS A 393 -2.02 19.63 -6.91
C HIS A 393 -2.98 19.80 -5.73
N PHE A 394 -2.49 20.13 -4.53
CA PHE A 394 -3.31 20.36 -3.35
C PHE A 394 -4.21 21.60 -3.46
N SER A 395 -3.95 22.53 -4.39
CA SER A 395 -4.58 23.86 -4.38
C SER A 395 -5.89 23.98 -5.16
N GLN A 396 -6.32 22.96 -5.91
CA GLN A 396 -7.48 23.05 -6.80
C GLN A 396 -8.76 22.43 -6.25
N VAL A 397 -9.08 22.64 -4.96
CA VAL A 397 -10.47 22.47 -4.46
C VAL A 397 -10.72 23.44 -3.31
N SER A 398 -10.66 24.74 -3.58
CA SER A 398 -11.24 25.76 -2.71
C SER A 398 -11.55 27.00 -3.53
N GLU A 399 -12.48 26.84 -4.47
CA GLU A 399 -13.35 27.93 -4.91
C GLU A 399 -14.78 27.51 -4.57
N GLY A 400 -15.25 28.00 -3.44
CA GLY A 400 -16.67 28.13 -3.09
C GLY A 400 -17.01 29.61 -3.05
#